data_AF-A0A951RF71-F1
#
_entry.id   AF-A0A951RF71-F1
#
_cell.length_a   1.000
_cell.length_b   1.000
_cell.length_c   1.000
_cell.angle_alpha   90.00
_cell.angle_beta   90.00
_cell.angle_gamma   90.00
#
_symmetry.space_group_name_H-M   'P 1'
#
loop_
_entity.id
_entity.type
_entity.pdbx_description
1 polymer ?
#
loop_
_entity_poly.entity_id
_entity_poly.type
_entity_poly.pdbx_seq_one_letter_code
_entity_poly.pdbx_strand_id
1 'polypeptide(L)'
;MSSKTLIVNATIVNEGRIFQGSVLIENEFIAEVYEKTPDISNLGKVKVIDAEFAYLLPGIIDDQVHFREPGLTQKAEILTESRAAVAGGITSFMEMPNTNPQTTT
;
A
#
# COMPACT_ATOMS: atom_id res chain seq x y z
N MET A 1 14.95 -12.59 -11.22
CA MET A 1 13.70 -12.77 -12.00
C MET A 1 12.76 -11.64 -11.60
N SER A 2 12.14 -10.97 -12.57
CA SER A 2 11.14 -9.92 -12.28
C SER A 2 9.91 -10.54 -11.62
N SER A 3 9.43 -9.96 -10.53
CA SER A 3 8.21 -10.41 -9.84
C SER A 3 7.02 -9.63 -10.39
N LYS A 4 5.96 -10.34 -10.82
CA LYS A 4 4.74 -9.72 -11.35
C LYS A 4 3.52 -10.12 -10.52
N THR A 5 2.72 -9.15 -10.15
CA THR A 5 1.40 -9.35 -9.54
C THR A 5 0.36 -8.59 -10.34
N LEU A 6 -0.74 -9.24 -10.72
CA LEU A 6 -1.89 -8.63 -11.37
C LEU A 6 -3.08 -8.69 -10.43
N ILE A 7 -3.58 -7.52 -10.03
CA ILE A 7 -4.86 -7.39 -9.32
C ILE A 7 -5.95 -7.23 -10.38
N VAL A 8 -6.95 -8.11 -10.39
CA VAL A 8 -8.02 -8.12 -11.42
C VAL A 8 -9.39 -7.82 -10.82
N ASN A 9 -10.32 -7.39 -11.67
CA ASN A 9 -11.74 -7.18 -11.34
C ASN A 9 -11.98 -6.20 -10.18
N ALA A 10 -11.07 -5.25 -9.98
CA ALA A 10 -11.17 -4.27 -8.91
C ALA A 10 -12.05 -3.08 -9.32
N THR A 11 -12.73 -2.48 -8.34
CA THR A 11 -13.27 -1.12 -8.45
C THR A 11 -12.18 -0.12 -8.10
N ILE A 12 -11.48 0.42 -9.08
CA ILE A 12 -10.33 1.31 -8.88
C ILE A 12 -10.82 2.73 -8.59
N VAL A 13 -10.29 3.33 -7.52
CA VAL A 13 -10.49 4.75 -7.18
C VAL A 13 -9.17 5.49 -7.35
N ASN A 14 -9.12 6.42 -8.29
CA ASN A 14 -7.93 7.24 -8.50
C ASN A 14 -8.32 8.64 -9.04
N GLU A 15 -7.77 9.70 -8.45
CA GLU A 15 -7.85 11.07 -8.96
C GLU A 15 -9.26 11.52 -9.39
N GLY A 16 -10.26 11.26 -8.53
CA GLY A 16 -11.66 11.66 -8.77
C GLY A 16 -12.43 10.74 -9.73
N ARG A 17 -11.83 9.65 -10.21
CA ARG A 17 -12.47 8.63 -11.04
C ARG A 17 -12.70 7.34 -10.25
N ILE A 18 -13.80 6.66 -10.55
CA ILE A 18 -14.13 5.33 -10.07
C ILE A 18 -14.49 4.47 -11.28
N PHE A 19 -13.77 3.37 -11.52
CA PHE A 19 -13.97 2.51 -12.69
C PHE A 19 -13.56 1.06 -12.41
N GLN A 20 -14.13 0.11 -13.16
CA GLN A 20 -13.72 -1.29 -13.11
C GLN A 20 -12.39 -1.46 -13.84
N GLY A 21 -11.48 -2.27 -13.30
CA GLY A 21 -10.18 -2.45 -13.93
C GLY A 21 -9.25 -3.47 -13.29
N SER A 22 -8.00 -3.46 -13.76
CA SER A 22 -6.90 -4.28 -13.26
C SER A 22 -5.63 -3.44 -13.09
N VAL A 23 -4.76 -3.81 -12.14
CA VAL A 23 -3.47 -3.15 -11.92
C VAL A 23 -2.35 -4.19 -11.98
N LEU A 24 -1.39 -3.96 -12.88
CA LEU A 24 -0.17 -4.77 -12.96
C LEU A 24 0.94 -4.09 -12.14
N ILE A 25 1.49 -4.85 -11.21
CA ILE A 25 2.66 -4.47 -10.41
C ILE A 25 3.84 -5.31 -10.92
N GLU A 26 4.92 -4.63 -11.27
CA GLU A 26 6.19 -5.25 -11.62
C GLU A 26 7.29 -4.77 -10.66
N ASN A 27 7.83 -5.73 -9.91
CA ASN A 27 8.76 -5.50 -8.80
C ASN A 27 8.13 -4.58 -7.74
N GLU A 28 8.60 -3.33 -7.64
CA GLU A 28 8.16 -2.36 -6.63
C GLU A 28 7.22 -1.28 -7.21
N PHE A 29 6.95 -1.31 -8.51
CA PHE A 29 6.22 -0.25 -9.21
C PHE A 29 4.93 -0.76 -9.86
N ILE A 30 3.95 0.14 -9.94
CA ILE A 30 2.81 -0.05 -10.83
C ILE A 30 3.34 0.08 -12.27
N ALA A 31 3.23 -0.99 -13.03
CA ALA A 31 3.67 -1.04 -14.42
C ALA A 31 2.58 -0.55 -15.38
N GLU A 32 1.31 -0.89 -15.09
CA GLU A 32 0.18 -0.55 -15.97
C GLU A 32 -1.15 -0.58 -15.20
N VAL A 33 -2.10 0.26 -15.61
CA VAL A 33 -3.49 0.28 -15.11
C VAL A 33 -4.45 0.08 -16.28
N TYR A 34 -5.25 -0.98 -16.22
CA TYR A 34 -6.17 -1.34 -17.28
C TYR A 34 -7.61 -1.05 -16.89
N GLU A 35 -8.40 -0.43 -17.77
CA GLU A 35 -9.87 -0.32 -17.61
C GLU A 35 -10.59 -1.65 -17.96
N LYS A 36 -9.86 -2.64 -18.49
CA LYS A 36 -10.35 -3.99 -18.74
C LYS A 36 -9.23 -4.99 -18.51
N THR A 37 -9.52 -6.10 -17.83
CA THR A 37 -8.54 -7.16 -17.55
C THR A 37 -7.82 -7.59 -18.83
N PRO A 38 -6.47 -7.52 -18.89
CA PRO A 38 -5.72 -7.92 -20.06
C PRO A 38 -5.73 -9.45 -20.23
N ASP A 39 -5.33 -9.92 -21.40
CA ASP A 39 -5.05 -11.35 -21.59
C ASP A 39 -3.82 -11.74 -20.76
N ILE A 40 -4.06 -12.47 -19.67
CA ILE A 40 -3.06 -12.89 -18.68
C ILE A 40 -1.97 -13.76 -19.34
N SER A 41 -2.29 -14.49 -20.42
CA SER A 41 -1.33 -15.36 -21.10
C SER A 41 -0.14 -14.60 -21.69
N ASN A 42 -0.33 -13.33 -22.06
CA ASN A 42 0.71 -12.46 -22.61
C ASN A 42 1.65 -11.88 -21.54
N LEU A 43 1.34 -12.04 -20.25
CA LEU A 43 2.12 -11.44 -19.15
C LEU A 43 3.23 -12.37 -18.62
N GLY A 44 3.27 -13.61 -19.08
CA GLY A 44 4.20 -14.64 -18.59
C GLY A 44 3.84 -15.11 -17.18
N LYS A 45 4.85 -15.42 -16.35
CA LYS A 45 4.62 -15.85 -14.96
C LYS A 45 4.17 -14.64 -14.11
N VAL A 46 2.90 -14.60 -13.75
CA VAL A 46 2.29 -13.54 -12.94
C VAL A 46 1.45 -14.15 -11.81
N LYS A 47 1.53 -13.57 -10.61
CA LYS A 47 0.63 -13.87 -9.51
C LYS A 47 -0.68 -13.11 -9.73
N VAL A 48 -1.81 -13.80 -9.79
CA VAL A 48 -3.12 -13.14 -9.93
C VAL A 48 -3.77 -13.02 -8.55
N ILE A 49 -4.32 -11.84 -8.27
CA ILE A 49 -5.16 -11.55 -7.11
C ILE A 49 -6.51 -11.10 -7.65
N ASP A 50 -7.57 -11.85 -7.34
CA ASP A 50 -8.93 -11.46 -7.69
C ASP A 50 -9.49 -10.52 -6.63
N ALA A 51 -9.89 -9.32 -7.05
CA ALA A 51 -10.43 -8.27 -6.21
C ALA A 51 -11.89 -7.95 -6.58
N GLU A 52 -12.62 -8.94 -7.13
CA GLU A 52 -14.05 -8.82 -7.39
C GLU A 52 -14.79 -8.30 -6.14
N PHE A 53 -15.68 -7.34 -6.33
CA PHE A 53 -16.43 -6.62 -5.30
C PHE A 53 -15.60 -5.77 -4.32
N ALA A 54 -14.27 -5.70 -4.46
CA ALA A 54 -13.42 -4.84 -3.65
C ALA A 54 -13.14 -3.49 -4.34
N TYR A 55 -12.91 -2.47 -3.51
CA TYR A 55 -12.32 -1.21 -3.96
C TYR A 55 -10.79 -1.31 -3.88
N LEU A 56 -10.11 -0.86 -4.93
CA LEU A 56 -8.66 -0.71 -4.94
C LEU A 56 -8.32 0.78 -4.92
N LEU A 57 -7.60 1.19 -3.87
CA LEU A 57 -7.17 2.57 -3.65
C LEU A 57 -5.64 2.62 -3.58
N PRO A 58 -5.02 3.77 -3.88
CA PRO A 58 -3.66 4.05 -3.45
C PRO A 58 -3.53 3.86 -1.93
N GLY A 59 -2.39 3.34 -1.49
CA GLY A 59 -2.12 3.21 -0.07
C GLY A 59 -2.12 4.57 0.63
N ILE A 60 -2.68 4.63 1.83
CA ILE A 60 -2.84 5.90 2.57
C ILE A 60 -1.47 6.36 3.07
N ILE A 61 -1.21 7.67 2.96
CA ILE A 61 -0.06 8.35 3.53
C ILE A 61 -0.53 9.14 4.74
N ASP A 62 -0.07 8.75 5.93
CA ASP A 62 -0.40 9.39 7.20
C ASP A 62 0.69 10.37 7.60
N ASP A 63 0.39 11.68 7.57
CA ASP A 63 1.39 12.72 7.80
C ASP A 63 1.67 12.95 9.29
N GLN A 64 0.95 12.30 10.21
CA GLN A 64 1.09 12.56 11.64
C GLN A 64 0.86 11.33 12.50
N VAL A 65 1.95 10.62 12.81
CA VAL A 65 1.94 9.51 13.78
C VAL A 65 2.89 9.73 14.95
N HIS A 66 2.66 9.00 16.04
CA HIS A 66 3.57 8.96 17.18
C HIS A 66 3.82 7.51 17.60
N PHE A 67 4.85 6.88 17.04
CA PHE A 67 5.15 5.46 17.30
C PHE A 67 6.03 5.24 18.53
N ARG A 68 6.42 6.32 19.23
CA ARG A 68 6.97 6.31 20.60
C ARG A 68 8.32 5.60 20.76
N GLU A 69 9.01 5.36 19.66
CA GLU A 69 10.34 4.76 19.65
C GLU A 69 11.34 5.77 19.08
N PRO A 70 12.43 6.12 19.80
CA PRO A 70 12.93 5.48 21.03
C PRO A 70 12.32 5.99 22.36
N GLY A 71 12.55 5.20 23.42
CA GLY A 71 12.44 5.57 24.85
C GLY A 71 11.04 5.75 25.44
N LEU A 72 9.98 5.54 24.68
CA LEU A 72 8.59 5.48 25.15
C LEU A 72 7.89 4.19 24.67
N THR A 73 8.67 3.13 24.43
CA THR A 73 8.23 1.88 23.78
C THR A 73 7.19 1.08 24.55
N GLN A 74 7.05 1.33 25.86
CA GLN A 74 5.95 0.80 26.66
C GLN A 74 4.56 1.28 26.20
N LYS A 75 4.49 2.33 25.38
CA LYS A 75 3.26 2.88 24.82
C LYS A 75 2.97 2.34 23.42
N ALA A 76 3.99 2.23 22.58
CA ALA A 76 3.94 1.84 21.18
C ALA A 76 5.37 1.68 20.64
N GLU A 77 5.55 0.88 19.59
CA GLU A 77 6.83 0.70 18.89
C GLU A 77 6.62 0.82 17.37
N ILE A 78 7.67 1.15 16.62
CA ILE A 78 7.56 1.22 15.14
C ILE A 78 7.05 -0.12 14.59
N LEU A 79 7.49 -1.24 15.16
CA LEU A 79 7.05 -2.57 14.75
C LEU A 79 5.55 -2.80 15.00
N THR A 80 5.02 -2.43 16.17
CA THR A 80 3.61 -2.70 16.51
C THR A 80 2.69 -1.79 15.71
N GLU A 81 3.03 -0.51 15.62
CA GLU A 81 2.16 0.48 15.02
C GLU A 81 2.21 0.46 13.49
N SER A 82 3.35 0.13 12.86
CA SER A 82 3.41 -0.07 11.40
C SER A 82 2.60 -1.29 10.97
N ARG A 83 2.51 -2.34 11.81
CA ARG A 83 1.61 -3.49 11.58
C ARG A 83 0.15 -3.11 11.71
N ALA A 84 -0.19 -2.23 12.66
CA ALA A 84 -1.53 -1.67 12.77
C ALA A 84 -1.87 -0.79 11.56
N ALA A 85 -0.91 0.02 11.09
CA ALA A 85 -1.04 0.91 9.93
C ALA A 85 -1.40 0.10 8.66
N VAL A 86 -0.64 -0.94 8.33
CA VAL A 86 -0.93 -1.77 7.14
C VAL A 86 -2.28 -2.50 7.24
N ALA A 87 -2.69 -2.91 8.45
CA ALA A 87 -4.02 -3.50 8.67
C ALA A 87 -5.17 -2.49 8.41
N GLY A 88 -4.91 -1.20 8.60
CA GLY A 88 -5.84 -0.10 8.28
C GLY A 88 -5.74 0.44 6.85
N GLY A 89 -4.84 -0.08 6.02
CA GLY A 89 -4.61 0.42 4.65
C GLY A 89 -3.63 1.60 4.54
N ILE A 90 -2.91 1.93 5.62
CA ILE A 90 -1.83 2.92 5.62
C ILE A 90 -0.54 2.22 5.19
N THR A 91 0.09 2.75 4.14
CA THR A 91 1.32 2.19 3.56
C THR A 91 2.53 3.09 3.74
N SER A 92 2.34 4.32 4.21
CA SER A 92 3.41 5.27 4.51
C SER A 92 2.97 6.18 5.65
N PHE A 93 3.91 6.56 6.51
CA PHE A 93 3.65 7.42 7.65
C PHE A 93 4.82 8.37 7.92
N MET A 94 4.55 9.49 8.60
CA MET A 94 5.57 10.44 9.07
C MET A 94 5.56 10.52 10.60
N GLU A 95 6.65 10.05 11.22
CA GLU A 95 6.80 10.01 12.67
C GLU A 95 7.13 11.41 13.23
N MET A 96 6.39 11.82 14.25
CA MET A 96 6.56 13.13 14.87
C MET A 96 7.71 13.12 15.89
N PRO A 97 8.55 14.16 15.94
CA PRO A 97 9.86 14.16 16.61
C PRO A 97 9.86 14.07 18.15
N ASN A 98 8.71 13.86 18.80
CA ASN A 98 8.54 13.94 20.26
C ASN A 98 8.71 12.58 20.99
N THR A 99 9.69 11.80 20.54
CA THR A 99 10.23 10.61 21.21
C THR A 99 11.16 10.97 22.38
N ASN A 100 11.79 9.98 23.01
CA ASN A 100 12.78 10.19 24.07
C ASN A 100 14.07 9.37 23.80
N PRO A 101 15.20 9.98 23.37
CA PRO A 101 15.36 11.42 23.11
C PRO A 101 14.51 11.89 21.92
N GLN A 102 14.28 13.20 21.85
CA GLN A 102 13.59 13.82 20.74
C GLN A 102 14.44 13.75 19.47
N THR A 103 13.81 13.49 18.32
CA THR A 103 14.45 13.59 17.01
C THR A 103 14.56 15.06 16.64
N THR A 104 15.77 15.59 16.52
CA THR A 104 16.03 17.01 16.23
C THR A 104 16.94 17.14 15.01
N THR A 105 16.93 18.30 14.35
CA THR A 105 17.79 18.62 13.18
C THR A 105 19.17 19.07 13.58
#